data_AF-D7E4M2-F1
#
_entry.id   AF-D7E4M2-F1
#
_cell.length_a   1.000
_cell.length_b   1.000
_cell.length_c   1.000
_cell.angle_alpha   90.00
_cell.angle_beta   90.00
_cell.angle_gamma   90.00
#
_symmetry.space_group_name_H-M   'P 1'
#
loop_
_entity.id
_entity.type
_entity.pdbx_description
1 polymer ?
#
loop_
_entity_poly.entity_id
_entity_poly.type
_entity_poly.pdbx_seq_one_letter_code
_entity_poly.pdbx_strand_id
1 'polypeptide(L)'
;MKKPKCHSESGFSLLEVLSAILIVTFFTAAAMQMMVISAAFKAKAKEYTTAANLIEKDLETVRNIAAQYEFPIVASPVPTLGAMAITLSSGKGLKQDDKIQFSGSSNVYSITAPSPIPSASPTIIITPGIISPAPSASTRVGSNTVCSATSASTGLANYLQQITQGSAYIDSSKTFSITEGGSSVIYGAVIGANPYIIPDTSKKLWLMRNDNNLNAAPYNVLQVRYLVVKDNNGSPSSNKIVAKLASEVIPNASFQCIQ
;
A
#
# COMPACT_ATOMS: atom_id res chain seq x y z
N MET A 1 -9.11 -50.55 71.93
CA MET A 1 -7.93 -50.29 71.07
C MET A 1 -8.24 -50.76 69.65
N LYS A 2 -8.37 -49.83 68.70
CA LYS A 2 -8.58 -50.12 67.27
C LYS A 2 -7.20 -50.40 66.65
N LYS A 3 -6.97 -51.63 66.16
CA LYS A 3 -5.71 -51.99 65.50
C LYS A 3 -5.57 -51.18 64.19
N PRO A 4 -4.39 -50.60 63.90
CA PRO A 4 -4.15 -49.92 62.63
C PRO A 4 -4.13 -50.97 61.50
N LYS A 5 -4.85 -50.70 60.40
CA LYS A 5 -4.73 -51.48 59.17
C LYS A 5 -3.35 -51.17 58.55
N CYS A 6 -2.43 -52.13 58.61
CA CYS A 6 -1.23 -52.11 57.77
C CYS A 6 -1.67 -52.21 56.30
N HIS A 7 -1.39 -51.18 55.53
CA HIS A 7 -1.45 -51.24 54.08
C HIS A 7 -0.31 -52.15 53.60
N SER A 8 -0.62 -53.17 52.82
CA SER A 8 0.39 -53.98 52.16
C SER A 8 1.02 -53.14 51.06
N GLU A 9 2.22 -52.62 51.29
CA GLU A 9 3.07 -52.10 50.22
C GLU A 9 3.52 -53.29 49.37
N SER A 10 2.72 -53.59 48.33
CA SER A 10 3.08 -54.57 47.30
C SER A 10 4.11 -53.92 46.39
N GLY A 11 5.33 -54.47 46.36
CA GLY A 11 6.37 -54.01 45.43
C GLY A 11 5.96 -54.21 43.97
N PHE A 12 6.41 -53.31 43.08
CA PHE A 12 6.10 -53.36 41.65
C PHE A 12 6.56 -54.67 41.00
N SER A 13 5.66 -55.32 40.25
CA SER A 13 6.01 -56.50 39.44
C SER A 13 6.81 -56.11 38.20
N LEU A 14 7.83 -56.89 37.84
CA LEU A 14 8.65 -56.67 36.64
C LEU A 14 7.83 -56.52 35.35
N LEU A 15 6.73 -57.27 35.24
CA LEU A 15 5.82 -57.20 34.07
C LEU A 15 5.09 -55.86 34.01
N GLU A 16 4.65 -55.35 35.16
CA GLU A 16 3.95 -54.07 35.27
C GLU A 16 4.89 -52.92 34.90
N VAL A 17 6.12 -52.94 35.42
CA VAL A 17 7.18 -51.97 35.09
C VAL A 17 7.47 -52.00 33.58
N LEU A 18 7.57 -53.18 32.96
CA LEU A 18 7.85 -53.30 31.53
C LEU A 18 6.69 -52.77 30.66
N SER A 19 5.43 -53.05 31.07
CA SER A 19 4.25 -52.51 30.38
C SER A 19 4.16 -50.98 30.52
N ALA A 20 4.49 -50.43 31.69
CA ALA A 20 4.50 -48.99 31.94
C ALA A 20 5.57 -48.28 31.10
N ILE A 21 6.79 -48.84 31.02
CA ILE A 21 7.85 -48.32 30.16
C ILE A 21 7.43 -48.32 28.69
N LEU A 22 6.76 -49.39 28.23
CA LEU A 22 6.31 -49.50 26.84
C LEU A 22 5.26 -48.42 26.51
N ILE A 23 4.27 -48.22 27.38
CA ILE A 23 3.23 -47.19 27.20
C ILE A 23 3.84 -45.79 27.23
N VAL A 24 4.72 -45.49 28.19
CA VAL A 24 5.38 -44.18 28.29
C VAL A 24 6.26 -43.90 27.06
N THR A 25 6.98 -44.90 26.56
CA THR A 25 7.81 -44.75 25.35
C THR A 25 6.96 -44.44 24.13
N PHE A 26 5.83 -45.14 23.95
CA PHE A 26 4.93 -44.86 22.84
C PHE A 26 4.33 -43.46 22.94
N PHE A 27 3.86 -43.08 24.13
CA PHE A 27 3.26 -41.76 24.36
C PHE A 27 4.25 -40.62 24.16
N THR A 28 5.48 -40.74 24.70
CA THR A 28 6.53 -39.72 24.53
C THR A 28 6.99 -39.60 23.09
N ALA A 29 7.13 -40.72 22.36
CA ALA A 29 7.46 -40.69 20.93
C ALA A 29 6.38 -39.96 20.11
N ALA A 30 5.10 -40.27 20.34
CA ALA A 30 3.99 -39.59 19.68
C ALA A 30 3.94 -38.09 20.05
N ALA A 31 4.11 -37.75 21.33
CA ALA A 31 4.12 -36.36 21.80
C ALA A 31 5.26 -35.54 21.18
N MET A 32 6.46 -36.11 21.05
CA MET A 32 7.60 -35.44 20.42
C MET A 32 7.33 -35.12 18.94
N GLN A 33 6.71 -36.04 18.21
CA GLN A 33 6.33 -35.81 16.81
C GLN A 33 5.30 -34.68 16.69
N MET A 34 4.28 -34.68 17.56
CA MET A 34 3.24 -33.63 17.58
C MET A 34 3.83 -32.25 17.92
N MET A 35 4.81 -32.19 18.82
CA MET A 35 5.50 -30.95 19.17
C MET A 35 6.26 -30.36 17.97
N VAL A 36 6.96 -31.20 17.19
CA VAL A 36 7.69 -30.77 15.99
C VAL A 36 6.75 -30.22 14.92
N ILE A 37 5.63 -30.92 14.66
CA ILE A 37 4.62 -30.47 13.69
C ILE A 37 4.02 -29.12 14.12
N SER A 38 3.70 -28.97 15.40
CA SER A 38 3.16 -27.73 15.97
C SER A 38 4.15 -26.57 15.83
N ALA A 39 5.44 -26.81 16.07
CA ALA A 39 6.50 -25.82 15.88
C ALA A 39 6.62 -25.40 14.40
N ALA A 40 6.50 -26.35 13.47
CA ALA A 40 6.52 -26.06 12.04
C ALA A 40 5.32 -25.20 11.61
N PHE A 41 4.11 -25.53 12.07
CA PHE A 41 2.93 -24.70 11.79
C PHE A 41 3.02 -23.32 12.43
N LYS A 42 3.51 -23.21 13.66
CA LYS A 42 3.76 -21.91 14.31
C LYS A 42 4.75 -21.06 13.51
N ALA A 43 5.83 -21.67 13.01
CA ALA A 43 6.80 -20.96 12.18
C ALA A 43 6.20 -20.48 10.85
N LYS A 44 5.34 -21.30 10.22
CA LYS A 44 4.63 -20.91 8.99
C LYS A 44 3.61 -19.81 9.25
N ALA A 45 2.81 -19.92 10.31
CA ALA A 45 1.87 -18.88 10.71
C ALA A 45 2.57 -17.54 10.95
N LYS A 46 3.74 -17.55 11.64
CA LYS A 46 4.55 -16.33 11.85
C LYS A 46 5.00 -15.70 10.52
N GLU A 47 5.39 -16.50 9.53
CA GLU A 47 5.71 -16.01 8.18
C GLU A 47 4.51 -15.30 7.53
N TYR A 48 3.32 -15.93 7.54
CA TYR A 48 2.11 -15.36 6.95
C TYR A 48 1.64 -14.09 7.66
N THR A 49 1.61 -14.08 8.99
CA THR A 49 1.23 -12.89 9.77
C THR A 49 2.19 -11.74 9.53
N THR A 50 3.50 -12.02 9.44
CA THR A 50 4.49 -10.99 9.14
C THR A 50 4.30 -10.44 7.73
N ALA A 51 4.09 -11.32 6.74
CA ALA A 51 3.82 -10.91 5.36
C ALA A 51 2.57 -10.02 5.26
N ALA A 52 1.49 -10.37 5.95
CA ALA A 52 0.26 -9.55 6.01
C ALA A 52 0.54 -8.18 6.62
N ASN A 53 1.22 -8.12 7.77
CA ASN A 53 1.55 -6.85 8.43
C ASN A 53 2.43 -5.94 7.55
N LEU A 54 3.37 -6.50 6.79
CA LEU A 54 4.21 -5.75 5.86
C LEU A 54 3.37 -5.12 4.74
N ILE A 55 2.44 -5.90 4.18
CA ILE A 55 1.51 -5.43 3.15
C ILE A 55 0.61 -4.32 3.71
N GLU A 56 0.01 -4.52 4.88
CA GLU A 56 -0.87 -3.54 5.50
C GLU A 56 -0.16 -2.22 5.79
N LYS A 57 1.07 -2.28 6.31
CA LYS A 57 1.88 -1.09 6.58
C LYS A 57 2.16 -0.27 5.32
N ASP A 58 2.52 -0.94 4.22
CA ASP A 58 2.79 -0.22 2.97
C ASP A 58 1.50 0.27 2.31
N LEU A 59 0.41 -0.51 2.37
CA LEU A 59 -0.88 -0.09 1.87
C LEU A 59 -1.39 1.16 2.58
N GLU A 60 -1.16 1.26 3.90
CA GLU A 60 -1.49 2.47 4.66
C GLU A 60 -0.64 3.66 4.22
N THR A 61 0.63 3.44 3.85
CA THR A 61 1.48 4.48 3.28
C THR A 61 0.92 4.97 1.94
N VAL A 62 0.52 4.06 1.05
CA VAL A 62 -0.10 4.42 -0.24
C VAL A 62 -1.44 5.13 -0.04
N ARG A 63 -2.26 4.69 0.91
CA ARG A 63 -3.52 5.37 1.28
C ARG A 63 -3.27 6.78 1.82
N ASN A 64 -2.27 6.96 2.65
CA ASN A 64 -1.89 8.28 3.16
C ASN A 64 -1.44 9.22 2.01
N ILE A 65 -0.66 8.72 1.05
CA ILE A 65 -0.28 9.51 -0.14
C ILE A 65 -1.52 9.88 -0.96
N ALA A 66 -2.44 8.93 -1.16
CA ALA A 66 -3.69 9.16 -1.88
C ALA A 66 -4.61 10.17 -1.17
N ALA A 67 -4.63 10.15 0.17
CA ALA A 67 -5.37 11.11 0.99
C ALA A 67 -4.77 12.51 0.94
N GLN A 68 -3.43 12.62 0.87
CA GLN A 68 -2.74 13.90 0.72
C GLN A 68 -2.90 14.53 -0.67
N TYR A 69 -3.31 13.75 -1.67
CA TYR A 69 -3.57 14.30 -2.99
C TYR A 69 -4.98 14.88 -3.06
N GLU A 70 -5.04 16.20 -2.83
CA GLU A 70 -6.23 17.03 -2.96
C GLU A 70 -5.98 18.17 -3.93
N PHE A 71 -7.05 18.68 -4.54
CA PHE A 71 -6.97 19.88 -5.36
C PHE A 71 -6.71 21.11 -4.51
N PRO A 72 -5.95 22.09 -5.04
CA PRO A 72 -5.64 23.29 -4.30
C PRO A 72 -6.88 24.19 -4.10
N ILE A 73 -6.75 25.11 -3.15
CA ILE A 73 -7.73 26.15 -2.88
C ILE A 73 -7.16 27.52 -3.23
N VAL A 74 -8.04 28.48 -3.51
CA VAL A 74 -7.68 29.89 -3.66
C VAL A 74 -7.17 30.42 -2.32
N ALA A 75 -5.93 30.90 -2.34
CA ALA A 75 -5.28 31.53 -1.20
C ALA A 75 -5.52 33.05 -1.19
N SER A 76 -5.05 33.71 -0.13
CA SER A 76 -5.02 35.18 -0.07
C SER A 76 -3.82 35.73 -0.87
N PRO A 77 -3.97 36.84 -1.62
CA PRO A 77 -5.18 37.63 -1.80
C PRO A 77 -6.18 36.95 -2.75
N VAL A 78 -7.47 37.11 -2.44
CA VAL A 78 -8.57 36.58 -3.26
C VAL A 78 -8.66 37.37 -4.57
N PRO A 79 -8.71 36.71 -5.74
CA PRO A 79 -8.74 37.40 -7.03
C PRO A 79 -10.10 38.06 -7.28
N THR A 80 -10.09 39.25 -7.87
CA THR A 80 -11.30 39.96 -8.30
C THR A 80 -11.71 39.55 -9.72
N LEU A 81 -12.90 39.98 -10.15
CA LEU A 81 -13.30 39.84 -11.56
C LEU A 81 -12.25 40.47 -12.49
N GLY A 82 -11.96 39.80 -13.60
CA GLY A 82 -10.94 40.18 -14.57
C GLY A 82 -9.51 39.81 -14.18
N ALA A 83 -9.24 39.39 -12.94
CA ALA A 83 -7.90 39.00 -12.52
C ALA A 83 -7.41 37.79 -13.33
N MET A 84 -6.15 37.84 -13.77
CA MET A 84 -5.48 36.75 -14.46
C MET A 84 -4.47 36.02 -13.56
N ALA A 85 -3.99 36.67 -12.49
CA ALA A 85 -3.05 36.08 -11.54
C ALA A 85 -3.79 35.61 -10.28
N ILE A 86 -3.56 34.36 -9.88
CA ILE A 86 -4.26 33.71 -8.77
C ILE A 86 -3.26 32.96 -7.91
N THR A 87 -3.24 33.27 -6.62
CA THR A 87 -2.43 32.53 -5.65
C THR A 87 -3.22 31.34 -5.12
N LEU A 88 -2.61 30.16 -5.17
CA LEU A 88 -3.19 28.91 -4.69
C LEU A 88 -2.48 28.44 -3.41
N SER A 89 -3.11 27.55 -2.66
CA SER A 89 -2.48 26.90 -1.50
C SER A 89 -1.38 25.89 -1.88
N SER A 90 -1.48 25.30 -3.07
CA SER A 90 -0.52 24.34 -3.62
C SER A 90 -0.61 24.30 -5.15
N GLY A 91 0.44 23.84 -5.82
CA GLY A 91 0.43 23.52 -7.26
C GLY A 91 0.35 22.03 -7.56
N LYS A 92 0.18 21.18 -6.54
CA LYS A 92 0.09 19.73 -6.73
C LYS A 92 -1.11 19.38 -7.63
N GLY A 93 -0.89 18.46 -8.56
CA GLY A 93 -1.91 18.02 -9.51
C GLY A 93 -2.19 18.97 -10.67
N LEU A 94 -1.59 20.17 -10.69
CA LEU A 94 -1.72 21.12 -11.78
C LEU A 94 -0.48 21.08 -12.67
N LYS A 95 -0.67 21.34 -13.96
CA LYS A 95 0.39 21.49 -14.95
C LYS A 95 0.15 22.73 -15.80
N GLN A 96 1.18 23.18 -16.53
CA GLN A 96 0.96 24.18 -17.58
C GLN A 96 -0.03 23.62 -18.61
N ASP A 97 -0.84 24.52 -19.19
CA ASP A 97 -1.90 24.22 -20.15
C ASP A 97 -3.06 23.38 -19.58
N ASP A 98 -3.09 23.20 -18.27
CA ASP A 98 -4.19 22.53 -17.60
C ASP A 98 -5.46 23.39 -17.65
N LYS A 99 -6.59 22.73 -17.89
CA LYS A 99 -7.91 23.34 -17.80
C LYS A 99 -8.42 23.19 -16.38
N ILE A 100 -8.67 24.31 -15.70
CA ILE A 100 -9.15 24.34 -14.33
C ILE A 100 -10.52 25.01 -14.23
N GLN A 101 -11.22 24.69 -13.16
CA GLN A 101 -12.52 25.28 -12.83
C GLN A 101 -12.59 25.55 -11.32
N PHE A 102 -13.22 26.66 -10.96
CA PHE A 102 -13.46 27.02 -9.56
C PHE A 102 -14.79 26.43 -9.11
N SER A 103 -14.84 25.91 -7.88
CA SER A 103 -16.09 25.44 -7.29
C SER A 103 -17.15 26.56 -7.30
N GLY A 104 -18.34 26.26 -7.81
CA GLY A 104 -19.45 27.21 -7.96
C GLY A 104 -19.41 28.07 -9.23
N SER A 105 -18.43 27.89 -10.12
CA SER A 105 -18.40 28.50 -11.46
C SER A 105 -18.45 27.42 -12.54
N SER A 106 -19.13 27.69 -13.65
CA SER A 106 -19.10 26.85 -14.87
C SER A 106 -17.99 27.24 -15.85
N ASN A 107 -17.23 28.30 -15.54
CA ASN A 107 -16.19 28.81 -16.43
C ASN A 107 -14.91 27.97 -16.30
N VAL A 108 -14.36 27.59 -17.45
CA VAL A 108 -13.09 26.86 -17.55
C VAL A 108 -11.98 27.83 -17.93
N TYR A 109 -10.85 27.71 -17.22
CA TYR A 109 -9.69 28.57 -17.38
C TYR A 109 -8.48 27.72 -17.75
N SER A 110 -7.60 28.23 -18.60
CA SER A 110 -6.35 27.54 -18.96
C SER A 110 -5.17 28.16 -18.21
N ILE A 111 -4.33 27.34 -17.59
CA ILE A 111 -3.11 27.80 -16.92
C ILE A 111 -2.04 28.09 -17.96
N THR A 112 -1.58 29.34 -18.05
CA THR A 112 -0.55 29.76 -19.02
C THR A 112 0.84 29.87 -18.41
N ALA A 113 0.94 30.14 -17.11
CA ALA A 113 2.21 30.25 -16.38
C ALA A 113 2.01 30.02 -14.87
N PRO A 114 3.06 29.77 -14.08
CA PRO A 114 4.45 29.49 -14.47
C PRO A 114 4.65 28.05 -14.98
N SER A 115 5.80 27.79 -15.62
CA SER A 115 6.21 26.46 -16.08
C SER A 115 7.64 26.14 -15.63
N PRO A 116 7.86 25.12 -14.78
CA PRO A 116 6.85 24.29 -14.11
C PRO A 116 6.06 25.04 -13.02
N ILE A 117 4.88 24.54 -12.65
CA ILE A 117 4.09 25.08 -11.54
C ILE A 117 4.76 24.68 -10.21
N PRO A 118 5.12 25.64 -9.33
CA PRO A 118 5.65 25.33 -8.01
C PRO A 118 4.68 24.52 -7.16
N SER A 119 5.18 23.54 -6.43
CA SER A 119 4.34 22.68 -5.58
C SER A 119 3.81 23.40 -4.34
N ALA A 120 4.52 24.40 -3.82
CA ALA A 120 4.17 25.18 -2.64
C ALA A 120 3.68 26.59 -3.04
N SER A 121 2.44 26.90 -2.66
CA SER A 121 1.79 28.21 -2.80
C SER A 121 2.06 28.98 -4.11
N PRO A 122 1.78 28.40 -5.30
CA PRO A 122 2.07 29.05 -6.56
C PRO A 122 1.09 30.20 -6.85
N THR A 123 1.58 31.25 -7.51
CA THR A 123 0.73 32.20 -8.24
C THR A 123 0.68 31.77 -9.70
N ILE A 124 -0.49 31.28 -10.14
CA ILE A 124 -0.73 30.87 -11.52
C ILE A 124 -1.30 32.03 -12.33
N ILE A 125 -1.01 32.04 -13.63
CA ILE A 125 -1.63 32.93 -14.61
C ILE A 125 -2.64 32.11 -15.41
N ILE A 126 -3.86 32.63 -15.54
CA ILE A 126 -4.96 31.99 -16.24
C ILE A 126 -5.44 32.81 -17.44
N THR A 127 -6.07 32.13 -18.40
CA THR A 127 -6.78 32.78 -19.51
C THR A 127 -8.09 32.04 -19.79
N PRO A 128 -9.23 32.75 -19.94
CA PRO A 128 -9.42 34.20 -19.73
C PRO A 128 -9.25 34.63 -18.26
N GLY A 129 -9.26 35.94 -17.98
CA GLY A 129 -9.37 36.43 -16.59
C GLY A 129 -10.71 36.04 -15.96
N ILE A 130 -10.81 36.07 -14.62
CA ILE A 130 -12.01 35.64 -13.88
C ILE A 130 -13.28 36.33 -14.40
N ILE A 131 -14.28 35.55 -14.85
CA ILE A 131 -15.49 36.08 -15.50
C ILE A 131 -16.61 36.32 -14.48
N SER A 132 -17.10 35.26 -13.81
CA SER A 132 -18.11 35.30 -12.74
C SER A 132 -18.42 33.87 -12.23
N PRO A 133 -18.80 33.68 -10.94
CA PRO A 133 -18.56 34.61 -9.84
C PRO A 133 -17.05 34.72 -9.54
N ALA A 134 -16.64 35.82 -8.90
CA ALA A 134 -15.29 35.86 -8.32
C ALA A 134 -15.18 34.79 -7.23
N PRO A 135 -14.13 33.96 -7.21
CA PRO A 135 -13.97 32.95 -6.17
C PRO A 135 -13.74 33.64 -4.82
N SER A 136 -14.16 33.01 -3.73
CA SER A 136 -13.84 33.44 -2.37
C SER A 136 -12.58 32.74 -1.86
N ALA A 137 -12.04 33.20 -0.71
CA ALA A 137 -10.97 32.49 -0.03
C ALA A 137 -11.38 31.03 0.24
N SER A 138 -10.46 30.10 0.04
CA SER A 138 -10.69 28.65 0.18
C SER A 138 -11.59 28.00 -0.88
N THR A 139 -11.94 28.72 -1.96
CA THR A 139 -12.62 28.09 -3.10
C THR A 139 -11.73 27.03 -3.72
N ARG A 140 -12.25 25.80 -3.89
CA ARG A 140 -11.51 24.70 -4.51
C ARG A 140 -11.30 24.93 -6.01
N VAL A 141 -10.14 24.49 -6.51
CA VAL A 141 -9.73 24.59 -7.90
C VAL A 141 -9.53 23.20 -8.47
N GLY A 142 -10.55 22.68 -9.17
CA GLY A 142 -10.47 21.37 -9.81
C GLY A 142 -9.74 21.44 -11.14
N SER A 143 -8.91 20.44 -11.46
CA SER A 143 -8.37 20.27 -12.80
C SER A 143 -9.31 19.40 -13.63
N ASN A 144 -9.94 20.00 -14.65
CA ASN A 144 -10.81 19.31 -15.57
C ASN A 144 -10.02 18.30 -16.41
N THR A 145 -8.75 18.56 -16.74
CA THR A 145 -7.96 17.64 -17.56
C THR A 145 -7.75 16.29 -16.88
N VAL A 146 -7.42 16.28 -15.59
CA VAL A 146 -7.21 15.01 -14.85
C VAL A 146 -8.52 14.37 -14.40
N CYS A 147 -9.55 15.19 -14.12
CA CYS A 147 -10.87 14.72 -13.72
C CYS A 147 -11.69 14.11 -14.86
N SER A 148 -11.52 14.64 -16.08
CA SER A 148 -12.20 14.16 -17.30
C SER A 148 -11.23 13.51 -18.28
N ALA A 149 -10.18 12.88 -17.74
CA ALA A 149 -9.18 12.20 -18.53
C ALA A 149 -9.81 11.16 -19.47
N THR A 150 -9.31 11.10 -20.71
CA THR A 150 -9.74 10.13 -21.72
C THR A 150 -8.82 8.92 -21.80
N SER A 151 -7.76 8.88 -20.97
CA SER A 151 -6.79 7.80 -20.95
C SER A 151 -6.21 7.57 -19.56
N ALA A 152 -5.74 6.34 -19.33
CA ALA A 152 -5.14 5.93 -18.06
C ALA A 152 -3.83 6.67 -17.73
N SER A 153 -3.13 7.26 -18.72
CA SER A 153 -1.89 8.03 -18.51
C SER A 153 -2.11 9.49 -18.17
N THR A 154 -3.35 9.99 -18.28
CA THR A 154 -3.71 11.39 -18.00
C THR A 154 -4.64 11.54 -16.81
N GLY A 155 -5.18 10.43 -16.28
CA GLY A 155 -6.11 10.44 -15.15
C GLY A 155 -5.44 10.64 -13.79
N LEU A 156 -6.28 10.83 -12.77
CA LEU A 156 -5.85 11.00 -11.37
C LEU A 156 -5.05 9.79 -10.85
N ALA A 157 -5.38 8.57 -11.31
CA ALA A 157 -4.63 7.36 -10.93
C ALA A 157 -3.16 7.44 -11.37
N ASN A 158 -2.88 8.01 -12.54
CA ASN A 158 -1.52 8.15 -13.05
C ASN A 158 -0.66 9.09 -12.18
N TYR A 159 -1.25 10.17 -11.68
CA TYR A 159 -0.53 11.05 -10.76
C TYR A 159 -0.15 10.32 -9.47
N LEU A 160 -1.10 9.56 -8.89
CA LEU A 160 -0.82 8.74 -7.72
C LEU A 160 0.25 7.68 -8.01
N GLN A 161 0.15 6.99 -9.15
CA GLN A 161 1.13 5.99 -9.59
C GLN A 161 2.54 6.57 -9.69
N GLN A 162 2.71 7.75 -10.30
CA GLN A 162 4.02 8.37 -10.44
C GLN A 162 4.67 8.70 -9.10
N ILE A 163 3.86 9.10 -8.11
CA ILE A 163 4.35 9.33 -6.75
C ILE A 163 4.71 8.01 -6.09
N THR A 164 3.79 7.03 -6.11
CA THR A 164 3.98 5.76 -5.39
C THR A 164 5.08 4.91 -6.01
N GLN A 165 5.32 5.00 -7.31
CA GLN A 165 6.43 4.31 -7.97
C GLN A 165 7.75 5.10 -7.99
N GLY A 166 7.77 6.34 -7.48
CA GLY A 166 8.99 7.12 -7.42
C GLY A 166 10.09 6.39 -6.65
N SER A 167 11.36 6.68 -6.97
CA SER A 167 12.54 6.07 -6.34
C SER A 167 12.69 6.36 -4.83
N ALA A 168 11.70 6.98 -4.19
CA ALA A 168 11.59 7.08 -2.74
C ALA A 168 10.77 5.92 -2.13
N TYR A 169 9.98 5.22 -2.94
CA TYR A 169 8.98 4.22 -2.51
C TYR A 169 9.17 2.85 -3.16
N ILE A 170 9.63 2.78 -4.42
CA ILE A 170 9.92 1.52 -5.10
C ILE A 170 11.34 1.53 -5.67
N ASP A 171 12.10 0.48 -5.37
CA ASP A 171 13.44 0.24 -5.89
C ASP A 171 13.32 -0.52 -7.21
N SER A 172 13.32 0.24 -8.29
CA SER A 172 13.26 -0.30 -9.65
C SER A 172 14.54 -1.02 -10.08
N SER A 173 15.62 -0.98 -9.28
CA SER A 173 16.81 -1.81 -9.52
C SER A 173 16.63 -3.25 -9.02
N LYS A 174 15.71 -3.46 -8.08
CA LYS A 174 15.37 -4.78 -7.51
C LYS A 174 13.98 -5.18 -7.95
N THR A 175 13.90 -5.68 -9.18
CA THR A 175 12.65 -6.16 -9.75
C THR A 175 12.52 -7.67 -9.67
N PHE A 176 11.27 -8.11 -9.72
CA PHE A 176 10.89 -9.51 -9.69
C PHE A 176 9.69 -9.74 -10.60
N SER A 177 9.77 -10.73 -11.49
CA SER A 177 8.70 -11.01 -12.45
C SER A 177 8.02 -12.34 -12.15
N ILE A 178 6.68 -12.35 -12.19
CA ILE A 178 5.88 -13.58 -12.19
C ILE A 178 4.92 -13.60 -13.37
N THR A 179 4.68 -14.79 -13.89
CA THR A 179 3.61 -14.99 -14.87
C THR A 179 2.29 -15.16 -14.13
N GLU A 180 1.35 -14.24 -14.37
CA GLU A 180 -0.03 -14.31 -13.88
C GLU A 180 -0.98 -14.27 -15.08
N GLY A 181 -1.86 -15.26 -15.23
CA GLY A 181 -2.85 -15.28 -16.31
C GLY A 181 -2.25 -15.29 -17.72
N GLY A 182 -1.03 -15.82 -17.89
CA GLY A 182 -0.32 -15.84 -19.18
C GLY A 182 0.53 -14.59 -19.48
N SER A 183 0.47 -13.57 -18.62
CA SER A 183 1.23 -12.32 -18.78
C SER A 183 2.30 -12.18 -17.70
N SER A 184 3.47 -11.64 -18.07
CA SER A 184 4.54 -11.33 -17.10
C SER A 184 4.25 -10.03 -16.39
N VAL A 185 4.12 -10.07 -15.07
CA VAL A 185 3.92 -8.92 -14.19
C VAL A 185 5.22 -8.65 -13.43
N ILE A 186 5.72 -7.41 -13.53
CA ILE A 186 6.98 -6.98 -12.91
C ILE A 186 6.67 -6.23 -11.62
N TYR A 187 7.22 -6.69 -10.50
CA TYR A 187 7.15 -6.04 -9.20
C TYR A 187 8.49 -5.41 -8.86
N GLY A 188 8.49 -4.22 -8.25
CA GLY A 188 9.69 -3.62 -7.64
C GLY A 188 9.70 -3.83 -6.13
N ALA A 189 10.89 -3.83 -5.52
CA ALA A 189 11.01 -3.95 -4.08
C ALA A 189 10.57 -2.62 -3.43
N VAL A 190 9.82 -2.67 -2.33
CA VAL A 190 9.46 -1.45 -1.60
C VAL A 190 10.70 -0.85 -0.92
N ILE A 191 10.97 0.44 -1.11
CA ILE A 191 12.16 1.12 -0.57
C ILE A 191 12.07 1.25 0.94
N GLY A 192 13.22 1.07 1.62
CA GLY A 192 13.28 0.90 3.06
C GLY A 192 13.01 -0.54 3.51
N ALA A 193 12.47 -1.39 2.64
CA ALA A 193 12.43 -2.83 2.83
C ALA A 193 13.67 -3.49 2.20
N ASN A 194 14.81 -3.39 2.89
CA ASN A 194 15.76 -4.50 2.88
C ASN A 194 14.99 -5.79 3.22
N PRO A 195 15.48 -6.99 2.83
CA PRO A 195 14.79 -8.23 3.16
C PRO A 195 14.46 -8.25 4.65
N TYR A 196 13.17 -8.18 4.97
CA TYR A 196 12.67 -8.06 6.33
C TYR A 196 12.99 -9.35 7.07
N ILE A 197 13.75 -9.24 8.15
CA ILE A 197 14.10 -10.38 8.99
C ILE A 197 12.94 -10.62 9.94
N ILE A 198 12.30 -11.79 9.84
CA ILE A 198 11.25 -12.15 10.78
C ILE A 198 11.90 -12.29 12.17
N PRO A 199 11.44 -11.57 13.20
CA PRO A 199 12.02 -11.60 14.54
C PRO A 199 12.20 -13.03 15.05
N ASP A 200 13.28 -13.28 15.79
CA ASP A 200 13.61 -14.59 16.38
C ASP A 200 13.79 -15.72 15.34
N THR A 201 14.01 -15.38 14.06
CA THR A 201 14.30 -16.34 13.01
C THR A 201 15.38 -15.82 12.07
N SER A 202 16.07 -16.72 11.36
CA SER A 202 17.01 -16.34 10.29
C SER A 202 16.31 -16.15 8.94
N LYS A 203 14.97 -16.15 8.90
CA LYS A 203 14.19 -16.07 7.66
C LYS A 203 13.97 -14.63 7.25
N LYS A 204 14.07 -14.40 5.95
CA LYS A 204 14.01 -13.08 5.32
C LYS A 204 12.92 -13.04 4.27
N LEU A 205 12.17 -11.94 4.24
CA LEU A 205 11.05 -11.70 3.32
C LEU A 205 11.26 -10.42 2.52
N TRP A 206 10.92 -10.44 1.24
CA TRP A 206 10.87 -9.26 0.39
C TRP A 206 9.43 -8.83 0.20
N LEU A 207 9.14 -7.55 0.48
CA LEU A 207 7.89 -6.93 0.09
C LEU A 207 8.07 -6.33 -1.31
N MET A 208 7.34 -6.88 -2.27
CA MET A 208 7.35 -6.47 -3.66
C MET A 208 6.00 -5.83 -4.00
N ARG A 209 6.01 -4.77 -4.81
CA ARG A 209 4.82 -4.03 -5.20
C ARG A 209 4.83 -3.69 -6.69
N ASN A 210 3.64 -3.68 -7.28
CA ASN A 210 3.39 -3.22 -8.64
C ASN A 210 2.12 -2.34 -8.60
N ASP A 211 2.25 -1.10 -9.05
CA ASP A 211 1.15 -0.14 -9.07
C ASP A 211 0.72 0.07 -10.52
N ASN A 212 -0.52 -0.19 -10.90
CA ASN A 212 -0.99 -0.04 -12.28
C ASN A 212 -2.25 0.83 -12.35
N ASN A 213 -2.27 1.75 -13.32
CA ASN A 213 -3.49 2.46 -13.66
C ASN A 213 -4.48 1.50 -14.31
N LEU A 214 -5.69 1.41 -13.78
CA LEU A 214 -6.75 0.64 -14.44
C LEU A 214 -7.20 1.39 -15.70
N ASN A 215 -7.27 0.67 -16.83
CA ASN A 215 -7.75 1.22 -18.09
C ASN A 215 -9.29 1.25 -18.13
N ALA A 216 -9.89 1.92 -17.16
CA ALA A 216 -11.33 2.09 -17.03
C ALA A 216 -11.64 3.54 -16.66
N ALA A 217 -12.46 4.20 -17.47
CA ALA A 217 -12.97 5.53 -17.13
C ALA A 217 -13.72 5.47 -15.78
N PRO A 218 -13.56 6.45 -14.88
CA PRO A 218 -12.94 7.77 -15.09
C PRO A 218 -11.43 7.86 -14.80
N TYR A 219 -10.68 6.76 -14.86
CA TYR A 219 -9.21 6.72 -14.68
C TYR A 219 -8.70 7.30 -13.34
N ASN A 220 -9.49 7.10 -12.29
CA ASN A 220 -9.23 7.58 -10.93
C ASN A 220 -8.83 6.45 -9.95
N VAL A 221 -8.80 5.20 -10.40
CA VAL A 221 -8.45 4.05 -9.57
C VAL A 221 -7.04 3.57 -9.87
N LEU A 222 -6.18 3.56 -8.85
CA LEU A 222 -4.88 2.91 -8.88
C LEU A 222 -4.99 1.50 -8.31
N GLN A 223 -4.61 0.48 -9.09
CA GLN A 223 -4.50 -0.88 -8.57
C GLN A 223 -3.09 -1.10 -8.01
N VAL A 224 -3.02 -1.50 -6.75
CA VAL A 224 -1.79 -1.80 -6.04
C VAL A 224 -1.73 -3.31 -5.80
N ARG A 225 -0.74 -3.97 -6.39
CA ARG A 225 -0.51 -5.41 -6.25
C ARG A 225 0.70 -5.64 -5.38
N TYR A 226 0.52 -6.40 -4.32
CA TYR A 226 1.56 -6.84 -3.42
C TYR A 226 1.91 -8.30 -3.64
N LEU A 227 3.19 -8.56 -3.46
CA LEU A 227 3.75 -9.89 -3.45
C LEU A 227 4.81 -9.96 -2.35
N VAL A 228 4.68 -10.92 -1.44
CA VAL A 228 5.73 -11.21 -0.46
C VAL A 228 6.39 -12.52 -0.82
N VAL A 229 7.70 -12.48 -1.03
CA VAL A 229 8.51 -13.65 -1.37
C VAL A 229 9.63 -13.86 -0.36
N LYS A 230 10.12 -15.09 -0.25
CA LYS A 230 11.31 -15.36 0.56
C LYS A 230 12.57 -14.84 -0.11
N ASP A 231 13.54 -14.49 0.71
CA ASP A 231 14.90 -14.22 0.26
C ASP A 231 15.58 -15.48 -0.29
N ASN A 232 16.40 -15.26 -1.31
CA ASN A 232 17.31 -16.21 -1.91
C ASN A 232 18.66 -15.52 -2.10
N ASN A 233 19.52 -15.61 -1.08
CA ASN A 233 20.86 -15.03 -1.06
C ASN A 233 20.89 -13.52 -1.37
N GLY A 234 20.01 -12.75 -0.71
CA GLY A 234 19.95 -11.29 -0.89
C GLY A 234 19.15 -10.85 -2.12
N SER A 235 18.30 -11.72 -2.68
CA SER A 235 17.40 -11.42 -3.79
C SER A 235 16.03 -12.09 -3.61
N PRO A 236 14.94 -11.51 -4.15
CA PRO A 236 13.61 -12.11 -4.10
C PRO A 236 13.54 -13.45 -4.84
N SER A 237 12.92 -14.47 -4.24
CA SER A 237 12.81 -15.84 -4.80
C SER A 237 11.48 -16.09 -5.51
N SER A 238 11.51 -16.54 -6.77
CA SER A 238 10.30 -16.83 -7.55
C SER A 238 9.50 -18.03 -7.09
N ASN A 239 10.18 -19.05 -6.54
CA ASN A 239 9.55 -20.32 -6.21
C ASN A 239 9.04 -20.38 -4.76
N LYS A 240 9.14 -19.26 -4.02
CA LYS A 240 8.84 -19.20 -2.58
C LYS A 240 7.96 -18.00 -2.25
N ILE A 241 6.81 -17.94 -2.89
CA ILE A 241 5.77 -16.95 -2.59
C ILE A 241 5.15 -17.26 -1.23
N VAL A 242 5.03 -16.24 -0.38
CA VAL A 242 4.43 -16.32 0.95
C VAL A 242 3.04 -15.70 0.96
N ALA A 243 2.87 -14.53 0.36
CA ALA A 243 1.57 -13.86 0.31
C ALA A 243 1.40 -13.05 -0.96
N LYS A 244 0.14 -12.86 -1.37
CA LYS A 244 -0.28 -11.98 -2.46
C LYS A 244 -1.50 -11.18 -2.02
N LEU A 245 -1.57 -9.93 -2.43
CA LEU A 245 -2.76 -9.09 -2.26
C LEU A 245 -2.89 -8.17 -3.47
N ALA A 246 -4.11 -7.92 -3.91
CA ALA A 246 -4.42 -6.79 -4.80
C ALA A 246 -5.41 -5.89 -4.08
N SER A 247 -5.17 -4.58 -4.12
CA SER A 247 -6.06 -3.56 -3.57
C SER A 247 -6.23 -2.45 -4.58
N GLU A 248 -7.34 -1.73 -4.48
CA GLU A 248 -7.60 -0.52 -5.26
C GLU A 248 -7.52 0.69 -4.33
N VAL A 249 -6.96 1.78 -4.84
CA VAL A 249 -6.79 3.04 -4.11
C VAL A 249 -7.29 4.18 -4.98
N ILE A 250 -8.17 5.00 -4.40
CA ILE A 250 -8.77 6.17 -5.06
C ILE A 250 -8.20 7.42 -4.38
N PRO A 251 -7.55 8.34 -5.11
CA PRO A 251 -7.08 9.59 -4.54
C PRO A 251 -8.24 10.49 -4.09
N ASN A 252 -8.04 11.26 -3.01
CA ASN A 252 -9.10 12.13 -2.48
C ASN A 252 -9.55 13.20 -3.49
N ALA A 253 -8.62 13.70 -4.32
CA ALA A 253 -8.91 14.60 -5.44
C ALA A 253 -10.02 14.09 -6.37
N SER A 254 -10.22 12.77 -6.47
CA SER A 254 -11.29 12.18 -7.30
C SER A 254 -12.68 12.58 -6.84
N PHE A 255 -12.88 12.76 -5.54
CA PHE A 255 -14.15 13.21 -4.96
C PHE A 255 -14.33 14.73 -5.03
N GLN A 256 -13.31 15.45 -5.48
CA GLN A 256 -13.28 16.90 -5.61
C GLN A 256 -13.42 17.35 -7.07
N CYS A 257 -13.54 16.40 -8.01
CA CYS A 257 -13.80 16.70 -9.41
C CYS A 257 -15.14 17.41 -9.56
N ILE A 258 -15.10 18.55 -10.25
CA ILE A 258 -16.29 19.36 -10.53
C ILE A 258 -17.01 18.70 -11.71
N GLN A 259 -18.29 18.38 -11.51
CA GLN A 259 -19.17 17.79 -12.53
C GLN A 259 -19.77 18.84 -13.45
#